data_AF-A0A2G1QPP6-F1
#
_entry.id   AF-A0A2G1QPP6-F1
#
_cell.length_a   1.000
_cell.length_b   1.000
_cell.length_c   1.000
_cell.angle_alpha   90.00
_cell.angle_beta   90.00
_cell.angle_gamma   90.00
#
_symmetry.space_group_name_H-M   'P 1'
#
loop_
_entity.id
_entity.type
_entity.pdbx_description
1 polymer ?
#
loop_
_entity_poly.entity_id
_entity_poly.type
_entity_poly.pdbx_seq_one_letter_code
_entity_poly.pdbx_strand_id
1 'polypeptide(L)'
;MAAEPAAGAATAKPKAGKKPATAYVPAGVSPVSRARKAYTIRLWSVRHARFLEWVYARFSGMFLTLHPLWNAVGYQRAEAPVKFVEKRVKGLLFDCRMCGQCILSSTGMSCPMNCPKQLRNGPCGGVRANGHCEVEPDMPCVWVQAWKGTEPMREGRTNIMNVQKPVDQSLRETSAWLRVTANAAAGKEAARNPAQ
;
A
#
# COMPACT_ATOMS: atom_id res chain seq x y z
N MET A 1 -52.81 34.53 -15.43
CA MET A 1 -52.37 35.14 -14.17
C MET A 1 -51.78 34.02 -13.32
N ALA A 2 -50.52 33.94 -12.93
CA ALA A 2 -49.32 34.73 -13.10
C ALA A 2 -48.14 33.71 -13.03
N ALA A 3 -47.18 33.78 -13.94
CA ALA A 3 -45.81 34.21 -13.68
C ALA A 3 -45.00 33.35 -12.67
N GLU A 4 -44.02 32.62 -13.21
CA GLU A 4 -42.72 32.24 -12.61
C GLU A 4 -42.04 33.44 -11.89
N PRO A 5 -41.09 33.29 -10.93
CA PRO A 5 -39.78 32.73 -11.28
C PRO A 5 -38.85 32.12 -10.18
N ALA A 6 -37.83 31.43 -10.71
CA ALA A 6 -36.41 31.47 -10.34
C ALA A 6 -35.92 31.01 -8.95
N ALA A 7 -34.92 30.12 -8.99
CA ALA A 7 -33.52 30.43 -8.68
C ALA A 7 -32.84 29.24 -8.00
N GLY A 8 -31.83 28.69 -8.67
CA GLY A 8 -30.96 27.67 -8.10
C GLY A 8 -30.10 28.23 -6.96
N ALA A 9 -29.73 27.35 -6.04
CA ALA A 9 -28.69 27.62 -5.06
C ALA A 9 -27.70 26.45 -5.04
N ALA A 10 -26.47 26.77 -5.45
CA ALA A 10 -25.31 25.90 -5.42
C ALA A 10 -25.07 25.35 -4.00
N THR A 11 -24.85 24.04 -3.88
CA THR A 11 -24.49 23.41 -2.61
C THR A 11 -22.99 23.59 -2.33
N ALA A 12 -22.68 24.52 -1.43
CA ALA A 12 -21.35 24.67 -0.83
C ALA A 12 -21.01 23.43 0.03
N LYS A 13 -19.81 22.86 -0.15
CA LYS A 13 -19.29 21.74 0.67
C LYS A 13 -18.90 22.23 2.08
N PRO A 14 -19.36 21.55 3.16
CA PRO A 14 -18.95 21.94 4.51
C PRO A 14 -17.55 21.41 4.87
N LYS A 15 -16.74 22.27 5.48
CA LYS A 15 -15.40 21.96 6.02
C LYS A 15 -15.54 21.18 7.34
N ALA A 16 -14.74 20.13 7.52
CA ALA A 16 -14.77 19.24 8.69
C ALA A 16 -14.07 19.87 9.91
N GLY A 17 -14.81 20.05 11.01
CA GLY A 17 -14.30 20.39 12.35
C GLY A 17 -14.01 19.14 13.20
N LYS A 18 -13.00 19.22 14.06
CA LYS A 18 -12.59 18.17 15.03
C LYS A 18 -13.67 17.96 16.11
N LYS A 19 -13.93 16.71 16.51
CA LYS A 19 -14.88 16.37 17.60
C LYS A 19 -14.17 15.89 18.89
N PRO A 20 -14.70 16.18 20.09
CA PRO A 20 -14.19 15.72 21.38
C PRO A 20 -14.76 14.34 21.79
N ALA A 21 -14.16 13.70 22.80
CA ALA A 21 -14.43 12.33 23.24
C ALA A 21 -15.69 12.20 24.13
N THR A 22 -16.53 11.19 23.87
CA THR A 22 -17.81 10.91 24.58
C THR A 22 -18.02 9.41 24.79
N ALA A 23 -18.79 9.00 25.83
CA ALA A 23 -19.12 7.61 26.22
C ALA A 23 -20.10 6.84 25.30
N TYR A 24 -20.34 7.34 24.09
CA TYR A 24 -21.22 6.73 23.09
C TYR A 24 -20.43 5.79 22.18
N VAL A 25 -20.88 4.54 22.04
CA VAL A 25 -20.38 3.61 21.00
C VAL A 25 -21.37 3.59 19.84
N PRO A 26 -21.02 4.14 18.67
CA PRO A 26 -21.93 4.18 17.53
C PRO A 26 -22.11 2.78 16.92
N ALA A 27 -23.35 2.37 16.71
CA ALA A 27 -23.64 1.32 15.74
C ALA A 27 -23.23 1.85 14.35
N GLY A 28 -22.17 1.28 13.78
CA GLY A 28 -21.70 1.62 12.42
C GLY A 28 -20.46 2.51 12.31
N VAL A 29 -19.65 2.67 13.37
CA VAL A 29 -18.28 3.19 13.15
C VAL A 29 -17.37 2.06 12.69
N SER A 30 -16.95 2.10 11.42
CA SER A 30 -15.63 1.55 11.14
C SER A 30 -14.63 2.39 11.96
N PRO A 31 -13.80 1.78 12.83
CA PRO A 31 -12.84 2.51 13.66
C PRO A 31 -11.73 3.16 12.82
N VAL A 32 -11.75 2.96 11.51
CA VAL A 32 -10.80 3.52 10.56
C VAL A 32 -11.53 4.60 9.78
N SER A 33 -11.48 5.84 10.27
CA SER A 33 -11.71 7.01 9.43
C SER A 33 -10.58 7.09 8.39
N ARG A 34 -10.62 6.21 7.38
CA ARG A 34 -9.72 6.27 6.23
C ARG A 34 -10.02 7.61 5.55
N ALA A 35 -9.13 8.57 5.72
CA ALA A 35 -9.27 9.87 5.08
C ALA A 35 -9.48 9.64 3.57
N ARG A 36 -10.66 10.01 3.05
CA ARG A 36 -11.03 9.86 1.62
C ARG A 36 -9.97 10.42 0.64
N LYS A 37 -9.07 11.31 1.09
CA LYS A 37 -7.97 11.87 0.29
C LYS A 37 -6.84 10.86 -0.01
N ALA A 38 -6.52 9.94 0.91
CA ALA A 38 -5.51 8.90 0.68
C ALA A 38 -5.99 7.85 -0.35
N TYR A 39 -7.30 7.74 -0.51
CA TYR A 39 -7.94 6.78 -1.40
C TYR A 39 -7.77 7.13 -2.89
N THR A 40 -7.80 8.42 -3.26
CA THR A 40 -7.67 8.85 -4.66
C THR A 40 -6.28 8.58 -5.22
N ILE A 41 -5.24 8.87 -4.42
CA ILE A 41 -3.84 8.61 -4.81
C ILE A 41 -3.59 7.10 -4.86
N ARG A 42 -4.08 6.33 -3.89
CA ARG A 42 -3.98 4.87 -3.92
C ARG A 42 -4.61 4.27 -5.18
N LEU A 43 -5.82 4.70 -5.55
CA LEU A 43 -6.46 4.24 -6.79
C LEU A 43 -5.69 4.67 -8.04
N TRP A 44 -5.13 5.88 -8.03
CA TRP A 44 -4.23 6.32 -9.09
C TRP A 44 -3.03 5.39 -9.22
N SER A 45 -2.40 4.99 -8.11
CA SER A 45 -1.28 4.05 -8.09
C SER A 45 -1.64 2.68 -8.67
N VAL A 46 -2.82 2.15 -8.34
CA VAL A 46 -3.33 0.89 -8.92
C VAL A 46 -3.56 1.04 -10.43
N ARG A 47 -4.17 2.14 -10.87
CA ARG A 47 -4.43 2.40 -12.30
C ARG A 47 -3.13 2.55 -13.11
N HIS A 48 -2.08 3.08 -12.50
CA HIS A 48 -0.77 3.29 -13.12
C HIS A 48 0.25 2.22 -12.70
N ALA A 49 -0.22 1.02 -12.32
CA ALA A 49 0.64 -0.03 -11.78
C ALA A 49 1.79 -0.45 -12.71
N ARG A 50 1.58 -0.46 -14.04
CA ARG A 50 2.66 -0.75 -15.02
C ARG A 50 3.77 0.30 -15.00
N PHE A 51 3.41 1.57 -14.92
CA PHE A 51 4.40 2.64 -14.81
C PHE A 51 5.17 2.54 -13.48
N LEU A 52 4.45 2.31 -12.38
CA LEU A 52 5.06 2.16 -11.06
C LEU A 52 5.89 0.88 -10.94
N GLU A 53 5.55 -0.19 -11.65
CA GLU A 53 6.36 -1.40 -11.76
C GLU A 53 7.70 -1.08 -12.44
N TRP A 54 7.68 -0.34 -13.54
CA TRP A 54 8.88 0.11 -14.21
C TRP A 54 9.73 1.01 -13.31
N VAL A 55 9.12 1.99 -12.63
CA VAL A 55 9.82 2.86 -11.67
C VAL A 55 10.44 2.03 -10.55
N TYR A 56 9.68 1.08 -9.98
CA TYR A 56 10.15 0.19 -8.93
C TYR A 56 11.32 -0.67 -9.40
N ALA A 57 11.27 -1.23 -10.60
CA ALA A 57 12.34 -2.06 -11.17
C ALA A 57 13.64 -1.26 -11.42
N ARG A 58 13.51 0.01 -11.85
CA ARG A 58 14.68 0.91 -11.96
C ARG A 58 15.24 1.27 -10.59
N PHE A 59 14.35 1.64 -9.66
CA PHE A 59 14.73 2.01 -8.31
C PHE A 59 15.40 0.86 -7.55
N SER A 60 14.84 -0.36 -7.60
CA SER A 60 15.41 -1.53 -6.92
C SER A 60 16.77 -1.91 -7.50
N GLY A 61 16.95 -1.82 -8.81
CA GLY A 61 18.24 -2.03 -9.47
C GLY A 61 19.29 -1.04 -8.98
N MET A 62 18.97 0.26 -9.00
CA MET A 62 19.86 1.32 -8.49
C MET A 62 20.17 1.14 -7.00
N PHE A 63 19.17 0.86 -6.19
CA PHE A 63 19.33 0.69 -4.75
C PHE A 63 20.20 -0.53 -4.40
N LEU A 64 20.11 -1.59 -5.20
CA LEU A 64 20.97 -2.77 -5.10
C LEU A 64 22.42 -2.50 -5.55
N THR A 65 22.64 -1.65 -6.56
CA THR A 65 24.01 -1.21 -6.90
C THR A 65 24.65 -0.38 -5.80
N LEU A 66 23.85 0.29 -4.96
CA LEU A 66 24.30 1.03 -3.78
C LEU A 66 24.47 0.14 -2.54
N HIS A 67 24.21 -1.17 -2.61
CA HIS A 67 24.44 -2.13 -1.52
C HIS A 67 25.80 -2.01 -0.81
N PRO A 68 26.96 -1.92 -1.50
CA PRO A 68 28.25 -1.77 -0.82
C PRO A 68 28.35 -0.51 0.03
N LEU A 69 27.68 0.58 -0.37
CA LEU A 69 27.63 1.81 0.42
C LEU A 69 26.84 1.60 1.71
N TRP A 70 25.69 0.93 1.64
CA TRP A 70 24.88 0.62 2.83
C TRP A 70 25.62 -0.31 3.80
N ASN A 71 26.40 -1.27 3.27
CA ASN A 71 27.27 -2.13 4.06
C ASN A 71 28.39 -1.33 4.74
N ALA A 72 29.04 -0.40 4.03
CA ALA A 72 30.12 0.41 4.56
C ALA A 72 29.65 1.40 5.66
N VAL A 73 28.48 2.02 5.48
CA VAL A 73 27.89 2.95 6.47
C VAL A 73 27.28 2.19 7.66
N GLY A 74 26.80 0.97 7.40
CA GLY A 74 26.07 0.14 8.34
C GLY A 74 24.55 0.37 8.26
N TYR A 75 23.80 -0.73 8.13
CA TYR A 75 22.33 -0.70 8.02
C TYR A 75 21.64 0.04 9.16
N GLN A 76 22.15 -0.09 10.38
CA GLN A 76 21.60 0.59 11.57
C GLN A 76 21.60 2.11 11.43
N ARG A 77 22.65 2.69 10.83
CA ARG A 77 22.76 4.14 10.62
C ARG A 77 21.93 4.61 9.42
N ALA A 78 21.87 3.79 8.37
CA ALA A 78 21.07 4.08 7.17
C ALA A 78 19.55 3.94 7.40
N GLU A 79 19.12 3.16 8.39
CA GLU A 79 17.69 2.88 8.59
C GLU A 79 16.85 4.11 8.90
N ALA A 80 17.28 4.97 9.82
CA ALA A 80 16.50 6.14 10.20
C ALA A 80 16.15 7.07 9.01
N PRO A 81 17.14 7.54 8.20
CA PRO A 81 16.85 8.40 7.06
C PRO A 81 16.08 7.66 5.95
N VAL A 82 16.43 6.41 5.65
CA VAL A 82 15.74 5.64 4.60
C VAL A 82 14.30 5.36 5.00
N LYS A 83 14.04 4.99 6.26
CA LYS A 83 12.70 4.80 6.79
C LYS A 83 11.88 6.08 6.70
N PHE A 84 12.46 7.23 7.00
CA PHE A 84 11.77 8.51 6.91
C PHE A 84 11.27 8.77 5.48
N VAL A 85 12.15 8.61 4.49
CA VAL A 85 11.79 8.76 3.07
C VAL A 85 10.77 7.71 2.66
N GLU A 86 11.00 6.44 3.01
CA GLU A 86 10.12 5.31 2.69
C GLU A 86 8.70 5.54 3.22
N LYS A 87 8.56 5.95 4.49
CA LYS A 87 7.27 6.20 5.13
C LYS A 87 6.50 7.34 4.47
N ARG A 88 7.19 8.40 4.04
CA ARG A 88 6.55 9.55 3.36
C ARG A 88 6.12 9.17 1.95
N VAL A 89 7.03 8.58 1.16
CA VAL A 89 6.76 8.21 -0.24
C VAL A 89 5.71 7.11 -0.31
N LYS A 90 5.88 6.00 0.43
CA LYS A 90 4.93 4.88 0.40
C LYS A 90 3.62 5.20 1.11
N GLY A 91 3.67 6.00 2.17
CA GLY A 91 2.46 6.47 2.85
C GLY A 91 1.58 7.31 1.92
N LEU A 92 2.17 8.22 1.15
CA LEU A 92 1.45 9.06 0.20
C LEU A 92 0.90 8.26 -0.99
N LEU A 93 1.76 7.46 -1.64
CA LEU A 93 1.41 6.79 -2.90
C LEU A 93 0.48 5.58 -2.72
N PHE A 94 0.65 4.82 -1.63
CA PHE A 94 0.03 3.50 -1.48
C PHE A 94 -0.79 3.35 -0.19
N ASP A 95 -0.88 4.40 0.64
CA ASP A 95 -1.45 4.32 1.99
C ASP A 95 -0.76 3.21 2.82
N CYS A 96 0.57 3.10 2.67
CA CYS A 96 1.38 2.06 3.29
C CYS A 96 1.34 2.12 4.82
N ARG A 97 1.20 0.95 5.47
CA ARG A 97 1.17 0.79 6.94
C ARG A 97 2.49 0.34 7.55
N MET A 98 3.59 0.46 6.81
CA MET A 98 4.96 0.15 7.26
C MET A 98 5.09 -1.21 7.96
N CYS A 99 4.59 -2.30 7.35
CA CYS A 99 4.78 -3.65 7.88
C CYS A 99 6.22 -4.19 7.71
N GLY A 100 7.12 -3.40 7.12
CA GLY A 100 8.49 -3.79 6.79
C GLY A 100 8.63 -4.83 5.66
N GLN A 101 7.56 -5.56 5.30
CA GLN A 101 7.56 -6.63 4.31
C GLN A 101 6.76 -6.24 3.06
N CYS A 102 7.30 -5.30 2.29
CA CYS A 102 6.65 -4.74 1.11
C CYS A 102 6.47 -5.79 -0.01
N ILE A 103 5.23 -5.95 -0.49
CA ILE A 103 4.88 -6.85 -1.62
C ILE A 103 4.08 -6.15 -2.72
N LEU A 104 4.18 -4.83 -2.83
CA LEU A 104 3.40 -4.03 -3.80
C LEU A 104 3.63 -4.44 -5.25
N SER A 105 4.84 -4.90 -5.58
CA SER A 105 5.19 -5.43 -6.92
C SER A 105 4.44 -6.72 -7.25
N SER A 106 3.95 -7.46 -6.26
CA SER A 106 3.15 -8.67 -6.46
C SER A 106 1.65 -8.41 -6.36
N THR A 107 1.26 -7.31 -5.70
CA THR A 107 -0.15 -6.98 -5.41
C THR A 107 -0.66 -5.78 -6.19
N GLY A 108 -0.12 -5.51 -7.38
CA GLY A 108 -0.70 -4.51 -8.29
C GLY A 108 -0.66 -3.09 -7.73
N MET A 109 0.37 -2.75 -6.95
CA MET A 109 0.47 -1.47 -6.22
C MET A 109 -0.64 -1.23 -5.18
N SER A 110 -1.42 -2.25 -4.83
CA SER A 110 -2.40 -2.23 -3.75
C SER A 110 -1.77 -2.83 -2.49
N CYS A 111 -1.56 -2.04 -1.45
CA CYS A 111 -0.96 -2.54 -0.21
C CYS A 111 -1.95 -3.43 0.57
N PRO A 112 -1.61 -4.70 0.88
CA PRO A 112 -2.52 -5.64 1.55
C PRO A 112 -2.81 -5.28 3.01
N MET A 113 -1.93 -4.49 3.64
CA MET A 113 -2.11 -4.01 5.01
C MET A 113 -3.26 -3.00 5.14
N ASN A 114 -3.80 -2.51 4.01
CA ASN A 114 -5.02 -1.71 3.99
C ASN A 114 -6.25 -2.61 4.13
N CYS A 115 -6.14 -3.93 4.11
CA CYS A 115 -7.28 -4.81 4.39
C CYS A 115 -7.63 -4.70 5.89
N PRO A 116 -8.90 -4.53 6.28
CA PRO A 116 -9.29 -4.51 7.70
C PRO A 116 -8.88 -5.80 8.42
N LYS A 117 -8.87 -6.92 7.68
CA LYS A 117 -8.43 -8.24 8.15
C LYS A 117 -6.91 -8.43 8.12
N GLN A 118 -6.15 -7.46 7.62
CA GLN A 118 -4.68 -7.51 7.45
C GLN A 118 -4.17 -8.77 6.74
N LEU A 119 -4.97 -9.32 5.82
CA LEU A 119 -4.65 -10.54 5.09
C LEU A 119 -3.63 -10.25 4.00
N ARG A 120 -2.44 -10.85 4.13
CA ARG A 120 -1.35 -10.73 3.18
C ARG A 120 -1.55 -11.55 1.91
N ASN A 121 -2.35 -12.62 2.00
CA ASN A 121 -2.80 -13.46 0.89
C ASN A 121 -4.32 -13.39 0.79
N GLY A 122 -4.87 -13.51 -0.41
CA GLY A 122 -6.31 -13.47 -0.65
C GLY A 122 -6.64 -14.17 -1.97
N PRO A 123 -7.91 -14.09 -2.44
CA PRO A 123 -9.03 -13.37 -1.82
C PRO A 123 -9.53 -14.02 -0.53
N CYS A 124 -10.27 -13.27 0.29
CA CYS A 124 -10.82 -13.75 1.57
C CYS A 124 -12.30 -14.17 1.51
N GLY A 125 -12.92 -14.20 0.32
CA GLY A 125 -14.35 -14.46 0.13
C GLY A 125 -15.30 -13.30 0.49
N GLY A 126 -14.88 -12.39 1.37
CA GLY A 126 -15.70 -11.26 1.84
C GLY A 126 -15.82 -10.07 0.90
N VAL A 127 -16.03 -10.28 -0.40
CA VAL A 127 -16.19 -9.21 -1.39
C VAL A 127 -17.66 -9.05 -1.74
N ARG A 128 -18.21 -7.85 -1.56
CA ARG A 128 -19.58 -7.52 -1.97
C ARG A 128 -19.73 -7.51 -3.50
N ALA A 129 -20.94 -7.67 -4.00
CA ALA A 129 -21.25 -7.64 -5.43
C ALA A 129 -20.75 -6.36 -6.14
N ASN A 130 -20.69 -5.24 -5.43
CA ASN A 130 -20.14 -3.98 -5.95
C ASN A 130 -18.59 -3.89 -5.92
N GLY A 131 -17.89 -4.95 -5.51
CA GLY A 131 -16.42 -4.99 -5.39
C GLY A 131 -15.87 -4.39 -4.09
N HIS A 132 -16.72 -4.07 -3.10
CA HIS A 132 -16.33 -3.50 -1.81
C HIS A 132 -16.07 -4.56 -0.73
N CYS A 133 -15.33 -4.20 0.31
CA CYS A 133 -14.95 -5.11 1.40
C CYS A 133 -16.09 -5.34 2.39
N GLU A 134 -16.44 -6.59 2.74
CA GLU A 134 -17.51 -6.92 3.70
C GLU A 134 -17.43 -6.17 5.05
N VAL A 135 -16.23 -5.94 5.58
CA VAL A 135 -16.06 -5.31 6.89
C VAL A 135 -16.29 -3.79 6.82
N GLU A 136 -15.91 -3.17 5.71
CA GLU A 136 -15.99 -1.72 5.50
C GLU A 136 -16.71 -1.45 4.16
N PRO A 137 -18.04 -1.23 4.17
CA PRO A 137 -18.84 -1.08 2.94
C PRO A 137 -18.41 0.04 2.01
N ASP A 138 -17.80 1.10 2.53
CA ASP A 138 -17.39 2.26 1.74
C ASP A 138 -16.03 2.10 1.06
N MET A 139 -15.25 1.04 1.37
CA MET A 139 -13.95 0.82 0.75
C MET A 139 -14.01 -0.29 -0.31
N PRO A 140 -13.39 -0.10 -1.49
CA PRO A 140 -13.13 -1.21 -2.39
C PRO A 140 -12.27 -2.26 -1.72
N CYS A 141 -12.56 -3.51 -2.06
CA CYS A 141 -11.74 -4.62 -1.63
C CYS A 141 -10.31 -4.43 -2.12
N VAL A 142 -9.36 -4.54 -1.19
CA VAL A 142 -7.92 -4.40 -1.46
C VAL A 142 -7.43 -5.42 -2.48
N TRP A 143 -7.96 -6.64 -2.41
CA TRP A 143 -7.63 -7.75 -3.31
C TRP A 143 -8.23 -7.59 -4.71
N VAL A 144 -9.44 -7.04 -4.81
CA VAL A 144 -10.00 -6.66 -6.13
C VAL A 144 -9.12 -5.60 -6.80
N GLN A 145 -8.67 -4.60 -6.03
CA GLN A 145 -7.75 -3.59 -6.54
C GLN A 145 -6.37 -4.16 -6.86
N ALA A 146 -5.87 -5.11 -6.06
CA ALA A 146 -4.61 -5.79 -6.33
C ALA A 146 -4.66 -6.53 -7.67
N TRP A 147 -5.72 -7.29 -7.91
CA TRP A 147 -5.92 -8.01 -9.17
C TRP A 147 -6.00 -7.07 -10.38
N LYS A 148 -6.79 -6.00 -10.28
CA LYS A 148 -6.87 -4.98 -11.35
C LYS A 148 -5.52 -4.31 -11.62
N GLY A 149 -4.74 -4.07 -10.57
CA GLY A 149 -3.41 -3.48 -10.70
C GLY A 149 -2.37 -4.43 -11.31
N THR A 150 -2.52 -5.74 -11.13
CA THR A 150 -1.59 -6.72 -11.72
C THR A 150 -1.87 -7.03 -13.18
N GLU A 151 -3.08 -6.81 -13.66
CA GLU A 151 -3.45 -6.99 -15.08
C GLU A 151 -2.54 -6.25 -16.08
N PRO A 152 -2.21 -4.95 -15.88
CA PRO A 152 -1.33 -4.23 -16.80
C PRO A 152 0.18 -4.45 -16.54
N MET A 153 0.56 -5.12 -15.45
CA MET A 153 1.96 -5.39 -15.08
C MET A 153 2.54 -6.57 -15.88
N ARG A 154 3.85 -6.60 -16.09
CA ARG A 154 4.50 -7.66 -16.88
C ARG A 154 4.38 -9.03 -16.22
N GLU A 155 4.71 -9.11 -14.94
CA GLU A 155 4.70 -10.37 -14.17
C GLU A 155 3.63 -10.37 -13.08
N GLY A 156 2.75 -9.36 -13.08
CA GLY A 156 1.77 -9.18 -12.00
C GLY A 156 0.84 -10.37 -11.80
N ARG A 157 0.32 -10.95 -12.89
CA ARG A 157 -0.60 -12.11 -12.81
C ARG A 157 0.08 -13.37 -12.27
N THR A 158 1.36 -13.55 -12.53
CA THR A 158 2.13 -14.67 -11.97
C THR A 158 2.47 -14.38 -10.51
N ASN A 159 2.94 -13.17 -10.22
CA ASN A 159 3.41 -12.78 -8.89
C ASN A 159 2.30 -12.72 -7.84
N ILE A 160 1.07 -12.39 -8.22
CA ILE A 160 -0.08 -12.37 -7.29
C ILE A 160 -0.52 -13.77 -6.85
N MET A 161 -0.21 -14.80 -7.63
CA MET A 161 -0.51 -16.19 -7.31
C MET A 161 0.54 -16.81 -6.37
N ASN A 162 1.70 -16.17 -6.23
CA ASN A 162 2.75 -16.64 -5.33
C ASN A 162 2.32 -16.41 -3.88
N VAL A 163 2.07 -17.52 -3.16
CA VAL A 163 1.69 -17.49 -1.75
C VAL A 163 2.81 -16.86 -0.93
N GLN A 164 2.50 -15.76 -0.24
CA GLN A 164 3.45 -15.03 0.59
C GLN A 164 3.45 -15.59 2.01
N LYS A 165 4.62 -15.59 2.65
CA LYS A 165 4.70 -15.91 4.09
C LYS A 165 3.83 -14.94 4.90
N PRO A 166 3.26 -15.36 6.04
CA PRO A 166 2.60 -14.45 6.96
C PRO A 166 3.45 -13.21 7.28
N VAL A 167 2.78 -12.09 7.59
CA VAL A 167 3.50 -10.88 7.96
C VAL A 167 4.13 -11.07 9.34
N ASP A 168 5.41 -10.76 9.45
CA ASP A 168 6.12 -10.72 10.72
C ASP A 168 5.91 -9.35 11.36
N GLN A 169 5.17 -9.33 12.46
CA GLN A 169 4.79 -8.09 13.16
C GLN A 169 5.97 -7.47 13.93
N SER A 170 7.03 -8.23 14.22
CA SER A 170 8.24 -7.69 14.88
C SER A 170 8.97 -6.67 14.00
N LEU A 171 8.74 -6.72 12.68
CA LEU A 171 9.39 -5.88 11.69
C LEU A 171 8.56 -4.65 11.31
N ARG A 172 7.50 -4.37 12.06
CA ARG A 172 6.67 -3.19 11.84
C ARG A 172 7.47 -1.91 12.11
N GLU A 173 7.20 -0.87 11.33
CA GLU A 173 7.94 0.42 11.37
C GLU A 173 9.45 0.29 11.09
N THR A 174 9.89 -0.76 10.38
CA THR A 174 11.25 -0.91 9.83
C THR A 174 11.26 -0.65 8.32
N SER A 175 12.46 -0.43 7.75
CA SER A 175 12.59 -0.22 6.29
C SER A 175 12.43 -1.53 5.50
N ALA A 176 11.48 -1.56 4.58
CA ALA A 176 11.38 -2.66 3.62
C ALA A 176 12.43 -2.55 2.51
N TRP A 177 12.83 -1.33 2.13
CA TRP A 177 13.82 -1.12 1.07
C TRP A 177 15.18 -1.68 1.43
N LEU A 178 15.70 -1.36 2.61
CA LEU A 178 16.99 -1.89 3.07
C LEU A 178 16.97 -3.41 3.15
N ARG A 179 15.87 -3.98 3.67
CA ARG A 179 15.75 -5.42 3.83
C ARG A 179 15.64 -6.19 2.52
N VAL A 180 14.81 -5.72 1.58
CA VAL A 180 14.71 -6.35 0.25
C VAL A 180 16.08 -6.33 -0.43
N THR A 181 16.82 -5.23 -0.26
CA THR A 181 18.17 -5.08 -0.84
C THR A 181 19.18 -6.01 -0.19
N ALA A 182 19.21 -6.09 1.14
CA ALA A 182 20.07 -7.00 1.88
C ALA A 182 19.80 -8.47 1.50
N ASN A 183 18.52 -8.87 1.42
CA ASN A 183 18.14 -10.22 1.01
C ASN A 183 18.51 -10.52 -0.44
N ALA A 184 18.33 -9.54 -1.35
CA ALA A 184 18.70 -9.71 -2.76
C ALA A 184 20.21 -9.80 -2.94
N ALA A 185 20.99 -9.05 -2.16
CA ALA A 185 22.44 -9.13 -2.16
C ALA A 185 22.93 -10.48 -1.62
N ALA A 186 22.41 -10.93 -0.47
CA ALA A 186 22.72 -12.23 0.10
C ALA A 186 22.39 -13.38 -0.89
N GLY A 187 21.27 -13.30 -1.60
CA GLY A 187 20.92 -14.27 -2.64
C GLY A 187 21.89 -14.27 -3.82
N LYS A 188 22.38 -13.11 -4.25
CA LYS A 188 23.44 -13.01 -5.29
C LYS A 188 24.77 -13.58 -4.82
N GLU A 189 25.13 -13.37 -3.57
CA GLU A 189 26.36 -13.90 -2.97
C GLU A 189 26.30 -15.42 -2.85
N ALA A 190 25.18 -15.98 -2.37
CA ALA A 190 24.96 -17.42 -2.31
C ALA A 190 24.99 -18.06 -3.71
N ALA A 191 24.40 -17.42 -4.72
CA ALA A 191 24.46 -17.91 -6.10
C ALA A 191 25.88 -17.85 -6.71
N ARG A 192 26.69 -16.86 -6.30
CA ARG A 192 28.10 -16.76 -6.71
C ARG A 192 28.98 -17.82 -6.02
N ASN A 193 28.58 -18.29 -4.84
CA ASN A 193 29.37 -19.23 -4.05
C ASN A 193 28.49 -20.38 -3.50
N PRO A 194 28.02 -21.30 -4.37
CA PRO A 194 27.04 -22.33 -4.00
C PRO A 194 27.58 -23.45 -3.08
N ALA A 195 28.85 -23.37 -2.64
CA ALA A 195 29.57 -24.42 -1.93
C ALA A 195 30.02 -24.05 -0.50
N GLN A 196 29.42 -23.02 0.10
CA GLN A 196 29.62 -22.67 1.53
C GLN A 196 28.35 -22.90 2.34
#